data_AF-A0A931LBG4-F1
#
_entry.id   AF-A0A931LBG4-F1
#
_cell.length_a   1.000
_cell.length_b   1.000
_cell.length_c   1.000
_cell.angle_alpha   90.00
_cell.angle_beta   90.00
_cell.angle_gamma   90.00
#
_symmetry.space_group_name_H-M   'P 1'
#
loop_
_entity.id
_entity.type
_entity.pdbx_description
1 polymer ?
#
loop_
_entity_poly.entity_id
_entity_poly.type
_entity_poly.pdbx_seq_one_letter_code
_entity_poly.pdbx_strand_id
1 'polypeptide(L)'
;MLSRRSVVGFALSGAAAIVLRPATSHAGTPASGHQVMLDVPKLAEDPTAVPVRVSVDHPMERDHFIESVEVILDADPVPRKGTYRFTPANGRAWISFPMRSGTGGLVKAIATCNRHGRFVGTRDVRVGGDGCAVESDGPRARPGNPRIRVMGTPRIGEVVEVVVKLDHETDTGLRLKDGKYTRVRPEFFVSEMHVFLGRDRISEFRLTSALSSNAIVRFPVRVTGAAPLRVVVVNSGGRRWEAAEPIRLDG
;
A
#
# COMPACT_ATOMS: atom_id res chain seq x y z
N MET A 1 -23.94 -51.76 -67.03
CA MET A 1 -24.90 -50.86 -66.34
C MET A 1 -24.97 -51.32 -64.89
N LEU A 2 -24.71 -50.42 -63.93
CA LEU A 2 -24.59 -50.63 -62.47
C LEU A 2 -23.42 -51.57 -62.07
N SER A 3 -22.57 -51.27 -61.09
CA SER A 3 -22.81 -50.68 -59.78
C SER A 3 -21.53 -50.01 -59.26
N ARG A 4 -21.60 -48.72 -58.93
CA ARG A 4 -20.57 -48.00 -58.18
C ARG A 4 -20.85 -48.20 -56.69
N ARG A 5 -19.89 -48.80 -55.96
CA ARG A 5 -19.83 -48.72 -54.50
C ARG A 5 -18.64 -47.85 -54.10
N SER A 6 -18.96 -46.63 -53.70
CA SER A 6 -18.02 -45.69 -53.09
C SER A 6 -17.77 -46.11 -51.64
N VAL A 7 -16.50 -46.26 -51.27
CA VAL A 7 -16.06 -46.40 -49.87
C VAL A 7 -15.89 -44.99 -49.31
N VAL A 8 -16.70 -44.63 -48.32
CA VAL A 8 -16.54 -43.40 -47.52
C VAL A 8 -15.82 -43.80 -46.23
N GLY A 9 -14.56 -43.41 -46.11
CA GLY A 9 -13.81 -43.47 -44.86
C GLY A 9 -14.17 -42.27 -43.98
N PHE A 10 -14.74 -42.53 -42.81
CA PHE A 10 -14.94 -41.52 -41.76
C PHE A 10 -13.61 -41.25 -41.05
N ALA A 11 -13.15 -40.01 -41.10
CA ALA A 11 -12.07 -39.51 -40.26
C ALA A 11 -12.60 -39.25 -38.84
N LEU A 12 -12.11 -39.98 -37.84
CA LEU A 12 -12.24 -39.58 -36.44
C LEU A 12 -11.09 -38.61 -36.10
N SER A 13 -11.42 -37.33 -35.98
CA SER A 13 -10.53 -36.33 -35.40
C SER A 13 -10.58 -36.44 -33.87
N GLY A 14 -9.44 -36.71 -33.24
CA GLY A 14 -9.31 -36.80 -31.79
C GLY A 14 -9.31 -35.41 -31.16
N ALA A 15 -10.30 -35.12 -30.31
CA ALA A 15 -10.28 -33.98 -29.40
C ALA A 15 -9.76 -34.45 -28.05
N ALA A 16 -8.55 -34.04 -27.68
CA ALA A 16 -8.02 -34.21 -26.33
C ALA A 16 -8.72 -33.23 -25.39
N ALA A 17 -9.54 -33.75 -24.48
CA ALA A 17 -10.15 -32.96 -23.40
C ALA A 17 -9.08 -32.59 -22.37
N ILE A 18 -8.67 -31.33 -22.34
CA ILE A 18 -7.85 -30.75 -21.27
C ILE A 18 -8.75 -30.61 -20.05
N VAL A 19 -8.61 -31.53 -19.09
CA VAL A 19 -9.24 -31.41 -17.77
C VAL A 19 -8.45 -30.37 -16.97
N LEU A 20 -8.99 -29.15 -16.91
CA LEU A 20 -8.46 -28.09 -16.06
C LEU A 20 -8.71 -28.48 -14.59
N ARG A 21 -7.66 -28.91 -13.88
CA ARG A 21 -7.72 -29.12 -12.43
C ARG A 21 -7.90 -27.75 -11.75
N PRO A 22 -8.90 -27.57 -10.86
CA PRO A 22 -8.99 -26.35 -10.09
C PRO A 22 -7.80 -26.24 -9.13
N ALA A 23 -7.16 -25.08 -9.10
CA ALA A 23 -6.10 -24.78 -8.16
C ALA A 23 -6.69 -24.73 -6.74
N THR A 24 -6.43 -25.78 -5.96
CA THR A 24 -6.76 -25.83 -4.53
C THR A 24 -5.84 -24.85 -3.79
N SER A 25 -6.41 -23.74 -3.31
CA SER A 25 -5.74 -22.84 -2.37
C SER A 25 -5.53 -23.59 -1.05
N HIS A 26 -4.29 -24.02 -0.81
CA HIS A 26 -3.91 -24.54 0.50
C HIS A 26 -3.79 -23.35 1.46
N ALA A 27 -4.84 -23.11 2.24
CA ALA A 27 -4.73 -22.36 3.48
C ALA A 27 -3.99 -23.23 4.51
N GLY A 28 -2.70 -23.47 4.27
CA GLY A 28 -1.81 -23.98 5.29
C GLY A 28 -1.64 -22.91 6.36
N THR A 29 -1.58 -23.31 7.62
CA THR A 29 -1.08 -22.45 8.71
C THR A 29 0.23 -21.82 8.22
N PRO A 30 0.38 -20.47 8.21
CA PRO A 30 1.59 -19.87 7.69
C PRO A 30 2.77 -20.46 8.45
N ALA A 31 3.73 -21.04 7.73
CA ALA A 31 5.04 -21.32 8.30
C ALA A 31 5.48 -20.06 9.05
N SER A 32 6.01 -20.21 10.27
CA SER A 32 6.48 -19.09 11.09
C SER A 32 7.32 -18.14 10.22
N GLY A 33 6.85 -16.92 9.96
CA GLY A 33 7.52 -15.97 9.05
C GLY A 33 6.66 -15.29 7.97
N HIS A 34 5.32 -15.41 7.99
CA HIS A 34 4.46 -14.75 6.99
C HIS A 34 3.17 -14.14 7.56
N GLN A 35 3.11 -13.91 8.88
CA GLN A 35 1.91 -13.36 9.50
C GLN A 35 1.78 -11.86 9.21
N VAL A 36 0.74 -11.49 8.46
CA VAL A 36 0.36 -10.09 8.24
C VAL A 36 -0.42 -9.59 9.45
N MET A 37 0.22 -8.77 10.26
CA MET A 37 -0.42 -8.06 11.36
C MET A 37 -0.95 -6.73 10.84
N LEU A 38 -2.25 -6.53 11.02
CA LEU A 38 -2.96 -5.30 10.70
C LEU A 38 -3.51 -4.74 12.01
N ASP A 39 -3.12 -3.52 12.32
CA ASP A 39 -3.55 -2.77 13.50
C ASP A 39 -4.33 -1.54 13.03
N VAL A 40 -5.62 -1.55 13.39
CA VAL A 40 -6.63 -0.54 13.07
C VAL A 40 -7.58 -0.54 14.27
N PRO A 41 -8.04 0.61 14.77
CA PRO A 41 -8.95 0.64 15.91
C PRO A 41 -10.29 -0.05 15.57
N LYS A 42 -10.94 -0.61 16.60
CA LYS A 42 -12.31 -1.17 16.45
C LYS A 42 -13.33 -0.10 16.09
N LEU A 43 -13.13 1.12 16.57
CA LEU A 43 -13.94 2.30 16.30
C LEU A 43 -12.99 3.50 16.12
N ALA A 44 -13.08 4.20 15.00
CA ALA A 44 -12.40 5.46 14.78
C ALA A 44 -13.40 6.62 14.87
N GLU A 45 -13.17 7.52 15.84
CA GLU A 45 -14.01 8.70 16.04
C GLU A 45 -13.82 9.71 14.90
N ASP A 46 -12.57 9.90 14.44
CA ASP A 46 -12.26 10.70 13.27
C ASP A 46 -12.15 9.81 12.02
N PRO A 47 -13.17 9.79 11.13
CA PRO A 47 -13.14 9.01 9.90
C PRO A 47 -12.17 9.59 8.85
N THR A 48 -11.69 10.82 9.02
CA THR A 48 -10.76 11.47 8.09
C THR A 48 -9.30 11.10 8.36
N ALA A 49 -9.01 10.53 9.52
CA ALA A 49 -7.66 10.20 9.99
C ALA A 49 -7.58 8.88 10.78
N VAL A 50 -8.22 7.82 10.27
CA VAL A 50 -8.17 6.48 10.86
C VAL A 50 -6.73 5.95 10.87
N PRO A 51 -6.11 5.70 12.04
CA PRO A 51 -4.74 5.21 12.09
C PRO A 51 -4.67 3.75 11.61
N VAL A 52 -3.73 3.46 10.71
CA VAL A 52 -3.42 2.11 10.23
C VAL A 52 -1.95 1.83 10.47
N ARG A 53 -1.64 0.63 10.95
CA ARG A 53 -0.30 0.06 10.91
C ARG A 53 -0.38 -1.36 10.35
N VAL A 54 0.45 -1.64 9.35
CA VAL A 54 0.63 -3.00 8.83
C VAL A 54 2.07 -3.41 9.10
N SER A 55 2.27 -4.62 9.63
CA SER A 55 3.57 -5.24 9.77
C SER A 55 3.52 -6.70 9.36
N VAL A 56 4.59 -7.18 8.74
CA VAL A 56 4.77 -8.59 8.44
C VAL A 56 6.01 -9.06 9.18
N ASP A 57 5.88 -10.07 10.03
CA ASP A 57 7.04 -10.72 10.64
C ASP A 57 7.70 -11.60 9.57
N HIS A 58 8.73 -11.05 8.92
CA HIS A 58 9.37 -11.64 7.75
C HIS A 58 10.82 -11.15 7.62
N PRO A 59 11.77 -12.00 7.20
CA PRO A 59 13.13 -11.55 6.88
C PRO A 59 13.13 -10.49 5.76
N MET A 60 14.10 -9.59 5.75
CA MET A 60 14.25 -8.58 4.68
C MET A 60 15.61 -8.74 4.02
N GLU A 61 15.84 -9.92 3.46
CA GLU A 61 17.10 -10.32 2.81
C GLU A 61 16.98 -10.24 1.28
N ARG A 62 18.12 -10.19 0.58
CA ARG A 62 18.18 -9.92 -0.87
C ARG A 62 17.32 -10.85 -1.72
N ASP A 63 17.27 -12.12 -1.38
CA ASP A 63 16.56 -13.19 -2.08
C ASP A 63 15.25 -13.60 -1.39
N HIS A 64 14.96 -13.04 -0.21
CA HIS A 64 13.77 -13.38 0.57
C HIS A 64 13.30 -12.18 1.40
N PHE A 65 12.34 -11.44 0.85
CA PHE A 65 11.78 -10.25 1.48
C PHE A 65 10.33 -9.98 1.06
N ILE A 66 9.64 -9.12 1.81
CA ILE A 66 8.34 -8.58 1.42
C ILE A 66 8.57 -7.46 0.42
N GLU A 67 8.15 -7.67 -0.83
CA GLU A 67 8.25 -6.69 -1.90
C GLU A 67 7.23 -5.57 -1.74
N SER A 68 6.04 -5.90 -1.26
CA SER A 68 4.97 -4.93 -1.11
C SER A 68 3.90 -5.30 -0.09
N VAL A 69 3.23 -4.27 0.42
CA VAL A 69 1.97 -4.36 1.15
C VAL A 69 0.93 -3.50 0.45
N GLU A 70 -0.22 -4.09 0.12
CA GLU A 70 -1.38 -3.39 -0.43
C GLU A 70 -2.48 -3.34 0.64
N VAL A 71 -3.04 -2.16 0.91
CA VAL A 71 -4.15 -2.00 1.86
C VAL A 71 -5.41 -1.64 1.11
N ILE A 72 -6.48 -2.40 1.36
CA ILE A 72 -7.78 -2.29 0.69
C ILE A 72 -8.89 -2.28 1.74
N LEU A 73 -9.90 -1.45 1.52
CA LEU A 73 -11.18 -1.47 2.23
C LEU A 73 -12.28 -1.52 1.18
N ASP A 74 -12.73 -2.72 0.80
CA ASP A 74 -13.52 -2.95 -0.43
C ASP A 74 -14.84 -2.15 -0.49
N ALA A 75 -15.49 -1.94 0.65
CA ALA A 75 -16.77 -1.24 0.74
C ALA A 75 -16.64 0.29 0.72
N ASP A 76 -15.42 0.82 0.76
CA ASP A 76 -15.18 2.26 0.81
C ASP A 76 -15.27 2.90 -0.58
N PRO A 77 -15.74 4.16 -0.70
CA PRO A 77 -15.75 4.85 -1.99
C PRO A 77 -14.35 5.08 -2.59
N VAL A 78 -13.29 5.00 -1.79
CA VAL A 78 -11.90 4.93 -2.22
C VAL A 78 -11.30 3.61 -1.68
N PRO A 79 -11.51 2.47 -2.37
CA PRO A 79 -11.20 1.15 -1.82
C PRO A 79 -9.72 0.94 -1.53
N ARG A 80 -8.85 1.37 -2.46
CA ARG A 80 -7.40 1.24 -2.32
C ARG A 80 -6.88 2.33 -1.39
N LYS A 81 -6.34 1.93 -0.25
CA LYS A 81 -5.78 2.84 0.77
C LYS A 81 -4.30 3.12 0.57
N GLY A 82 -3.59 2.24 -0.13
CA GLY A 82 -2.23 2.45 -0.58
C GLY A 82 -1.55 1.17 -1.03
N THR A 83 -0.40 1.31 -1.69
CA THR A 83 0.51 0.22 -2.04
C THR A 83 1.93 0.64 -1.70
N TYR A 84 2.55 -0.08 -0.79
CA TYR A 84 3.84 0.26 -0.19
C TYR A 84 4.86 -0.75 -0.65
N ARG A 85 5.81 -0.36 -1.49
CA ARG A 85 6.89 -1.24 -1.96
C ARG A 85 8.13 -1.01 -1.13
N PHE A 86 8.75 -2.11 -0.73
CA PHE A 86 9.93 -2.15 0.10
C PHE A 86 11.09 -2.80 -0.64
N THR A 87 12.28 -2.67 -0.07
CA THR A 87 13.49 -3.38 -0.47
C THR A 87 14.14 -3.96 0.79
N PRO A 88 15.13 -4.88 0.67
CA PRO A 88 15.92 -5.35 1.81
C PRO A 88 16.52 -4.22 2.68
N ALA A 89 16.79 -3.05 2.06
CA ALA A 89 17.31 -1.87 2.76
C ALA A 89 16.33 -1.26 3.78
N ASN A 90 15.05 -1.66 3.77
CA ASN A 90 14.13 -1.30 4.85
C ASN A 90 14.41 -2.07 6.14
N GLY A 91 15.01 -3.27 6.07
CA GLY A 91 15.35 -4.12 7.22
C GLY A 91 14.16 -4.75 7.96
N ARG A 92 12.97 -4.15 7.90
CA ARG A 92 11.69 -4.71 8.36
C ARG A 92 10.58 -4.36 7.37
N ALA A 93 9.52 -5.17 7.34
CA ALA A 93 8.36 -4.93 6.48
C ALA A 93 7.19 -4.35 7.30
N TRP A 94 7.17 -3.03 7.51
CA TRP A 94 6.02 -2.38 8.12
C TRP A 94 5.81 -0.94 7.62
N ILE A 95 4.57 -0.48 7.71
CA ILE A 95 4.16 0.89 7.35
C ILE A 95 3.07 1.34 8.32
N SER A 96 3.10 2.61 8.72
CA SER A 96 1.99 3.26 9.42
C SER A 96 1.61 4.55 8.72
N PHE A 97 0.31 4.78 8.57
CA PHE A 97 -0.26 5.95 7.93
C PHE A 97 -1.71 6.14 8.38
N PRO A 98 -2.21 7.38 8.40
CA PRO A 98 -3.64 7.64 8.64
C PRO A 98 -4.41 7.61 7.31
N MET A 99 -5.56 6.92 7.28
CA MET A 99 -6.46 6.87 6.12
C MET A 99 -7.80 7.55 6.39
N ARG A 100 -8.39 8.12 5.34
CA ARG A 100 -9.82 8.44 5.25
C ARG A 100 -10.63 7.16 5.05
N SER A 101 -11.74 7.07 5.74
CA SER A 101 -12.71 5.97 5.66
C SER A 101 -14.12 6.54 5.57
N GLY A 102 -14.90 6.12 4.58
CA GLY A 102 -16.27 6.57 4.38
C GLY A 102 -17.26 5.87 5.31
N THR A 103 -17.26 4.54 5.29
CA THR A 103 -18.26 3.73 6.04
C THR A 103 -17.62 2.71 6.98
N GLY A 104 -16.30 2.60 7.00
CA GLY A 104 -15.61 1.51 7.68
C GLY A 104 -15.84 0.17 6.99
N GLY A 105 -15.57 -0.92 7.70
CA GLY A 105 -15.70 -2.30 7.22
C GLY A 105 -14.40 -3.10 7.35
N LEU A 106 -14.31 -4.16 6.56
CA LEU A 106 -13.19 -5.10 6.59
C LEU A 106 -11.99 -4.54 5.83
N VAL A 107 -10.98 -4.09 6.56
CA VAL A 107 -9.68 -3.71 6.02
C VAL A 107 -8.88 -4.99 5.74
N LYS A 108 -8.31 -5.08 4.54
CA LYS A 108 -7.43 -6.16 4.09
C LYS A 108 -6.04 -5.60 3.81
N ALA A 109 -5.02 -6.21 4.39
CA ALA A 109 -3.63 -5.98 4.05
C ALA A 109 -3.09 -7.20 3.32
N ILE A 110 -2.61 -7.03 2.10
CA ILE A 110 -2.08 -8.09 1.26
C ILE A 110 -0.57 -7.87 1.11
N ALA A 111 0.22 -8.71 1.76
CA ALA A 111 1.67 -8.71 1.63
C ALA A 111 2.09 -9.63 0.48
N THR A 112 2.99 -9.16 -0.39
CA THR A 112 3.59 -9.98 -1.45
C THR A 112 5.07 -10.22 -1.12
N CYS A 113 5.43 -11.49 -0.98
CA CYS A 113 6.80 -11.97 -0.83
C CYS A 113 7.36 -12.36 -2.19
N ASN A 114 8.61 -11.99 -2.47
CA ASN A 114 9.29 -12.30 -3.72
C ASN A 114 9.49 -13.81 -3.97
N ARG A 115 9.37 -14.64 -2.92
CA ARG A 115 9.62 -16.09 -2.96
C ARG A 115 8.36 -16.93 -2.71
N HIS A 116 7.53 -16.53 -1.75
CA HIS A 116 6.47 -17.39 -1.22
C HIS A 116 5.04 -16.94 -1.61
N GLY A 117 4.91 -15.90 -2.42
CA GLY A 117 3.61 -15.44 -2.91
C GLY A 117 2.93 -14.44 -1.98
N ARG A 118 1.60 -14.52 -1.86
CA ARG A 118 0.78 -13.50 -1.19
C ARG A 118 0.20 -14.00 0.13
N PHE A 119 0.20 -13.14 1.14
CA PHE A 119 -0.35 -13.37 2.46
C PHE A 119 -1.33 -12.25 2.80
N VAL A 120 -2.39 -12.58 3.55
CA VAL A 120 -3.47 -11.63 3.87
C VAL A 120 -3.69 -11.55 5.37
N GLY A 121 -3.79 -10.32 5.87
CA GLY A 121 -4.26 -10.01 7.22
C GLY A 121 -5.50 -9.12 7.14
N THR A 122 -6.45 -9.33 8.05
CA THR A 122 -7.70 -8.55 8.04
C THR A 122 -8.08 -8.03 9.43
N ARG A 123 -8.76 -6.88 9.44
CA ARG A 123 -9.36 -6.25 10.63
C ARG A 123 -10.57 -5.44 10.23
N ASP A 124 -11.62 -5.52 11.05
CA ASP A 124 -12.78 -4.64 10.92
C ASP A 124 -12.57 -3.33 11.67
N VAL A 125 -12.99 -2.23 11.05
CA VAL A 125 -13.06 -0.90 11.67
C VAL A 125 -14.45 -0.32 11.49
N ARG A 126 -15.03 0.22 12.56
CA ARG A 126 -16.20 1.09 12.49
C ARG A 126 -15.74 2.55 12.52
N VAL A 127 -16.47 3.44 11.87
CA VAL A 127 -16.14 4.87 11.86
C VAL A 127 -17.35 5.72 12.22
N GLY A 128 -17.11 6.88 12.84
CA GLY A 128 -18.16 7.78 13.33
C GLY A 128 -18.86 8.62 12.26
N GLY A 129 -18.44 8.55 10.99
CA GLY A 129 -19.00 9.35 9.91
C GLY A 129 -18.25 9.16 8.60
N ASP A 130 -18.48 10.08 7.66
CA ASP A 130 -18.10 9.90 6.27
C ASP A 130 -16.81 10.63 5.86
N GLY A 131 -15.67 10.12 6.32
CA GLY A 131 -14.37 10.78 6.18
C GLY A 131 -13.87 10.93 4.75
N CYS A 132 -14.40 10.14 3.82
CA CYS A 132 -14.12 10.29 2.40
C CYS A 132 -14.96 11.39 1.73
N ALA A 133 -16.10 11.78 2.27
CA ALA A 133 -16.92 12.89 1.77
C ALA A 133 -16.58 14.24 2.44
N VAL A 134 -15.79 14.24 3.52
CA VAL A 134 -15.33 15.47 4.19
C VAL A 134 -14.42 16.27 3.28
N GLU A 135 -14.84 17.51 3.01
CA GLU A 135 -14.06 18.51 2.30
C GLU A 135 -12.80 18.93 3.08
N SER A 136 -11.70 19.24 2.39
CA SER A 136 -10.53 19.84 3.00
C SER A 136 -10.82 21.29 3.43
N ASP A 137 -10.32 21.71 4.59
CA ASP A 137 -10.58 23.01 5.24
C ASP A 137 -10.08 24.28 4.50
N GLY A 138 -9.77 24.23 3.19
CA GLY A 138 -9.22 25.39 2.51
C GLY A 138 -8.92 25.25 1.02
N PRO A 139 -8.46 26.36 0.38
CA PRO A 139 -7.86 26.31 -0.95
C PRO A 139 -6.66 25.37 -0.88
N ARG A 140 -6.44 24.56 -1.93
CA ARG A 140 -5.35 23.57 -2.12
C ARG A 140 -3.94 24.15 -1.95
N ALA A 141 -3.66 24.69 -0.77
CA ALA A 141 -2.60 25.65 -0.48
C ALA A 141 -1.38 24.96 0.11
N ARG A 142 -1.58 23.76 0.69
CA ARG A 142 -0.51 22.85 1.10
C ARG A 142 -0.29 21.85 -0.02
N PRO A 143 0.77 22.02 -0.83
CA PRO A 143 0.83 21.35 -2.12
C PRO A 143 1.64 20.05 -2.06
N GLY A 144 2.42 19.80 -0.99
CA GLY A 144 3.13 18.53 -0.81
C GLY A 144 4.42 18.53 0.03
N ASN A 145 4.97 19.66 0.50
CA ASN A 145 6.31 19.70 1.12
C ASN A 145 6.51 18.63 2.21
N PRO A 146 7.43 17.66 2.04
CA PRO A 146 7.69 16.65 3.05
C PRO A 146 8.61 17.19 4.16
N ARG A 147 8.42 16.72 5.39
CA ARG A 147 9.37 16.92 6.51
C ARG A 147 9.76 15.57 7.07
N ILE A 148 11.06 15.33 7.18
CA ILE A 148 11.61 14.03 7.59
C ILE A 148 12.10 14.14 9.03
N ARG A 149 11.88 13.08 9.81
CA ARG A 149 12.50 12.87 11.12
C ARG A 149 12.96 11.43 11.22
N VAL A 150 14.24 11.24 11.55
CA VAL A 150 14.79 9.92 11.90
C VAL A 150 14.67 9.77 13.42
N MET A 151 14.06 8.69 13.87
CA MET A 151 13.80 8.44 15.29
C MET A 151 14.94 7.63 15.90
N GLY A 152 15.29 7.98 17.15
CA GLY A 152 16.39 7.35 17.87
C GLY A 152 17.76 7.80 17.39
N THR A 153 18.77 7.02 17.75
CA THR A 153 20.19 7.28 17.44
C THR A 153 20.67 6.23 16.43
N PRO A 154 20.91 6.60 15.16
CA PRO A 154 21.32 5.64 14.12
C PRO A 154 22.68 4.98 14.43
N ARG A 155 22.69 3.64 14.39
CA ARG A 155 23.91 2.81 14.41
C ARG A 155 23.90 1.88 13.20
N ILE A 156 25.09 1.61 12.63
CA ILE A 156 25.23 0.71 11.48
C ILE A 156 24.66 -0.68 11.83
N GLY A 157 23.87 -1.23 10.92
CA GLY A 157 23.21 -2.53 11.06
C GLY A 157 21.83 -2.46 11.71
N GLU A 158 21.52 -1.39 12.46
CA GLU A 158 20.22 -1.21 13.10
C GLU A 158 19.13 -0.74 12.14
N VAL A 159 17.88 -0.97 12.54
CA VAL A 159 16.71 -0.49 11.83
C VAL A 159 16.11 0.65 12.62
N VAL A 160 16.11 1.86 12.03
CA VAL A 160 15.51 3.07 12.62
C VAL A 160 14.12 3.31 12.05
N GLU A 161 13.26 3.97 12.83
CA GLU A 161 11.99 4.48 12.33
C GLU A 161 12.22 5.85 11.66
N VAL A 162 11.72 5.97 10.42
CA VAL A 162 11.63 7.24 9.71
C VAL A 162 10.19 7.71 9.75
N VAL A 163 10.00 8.97 10.12
CA VAL A 163 8.73 9.67 10.16
C VAL A 163 8.74 10.74 9.07
N VAL A 164 7.77 10.70 8.17
CA VAL A 164 7.57 11.71 7.13
C VAL A 164 6.22 12.38 7.35
N LYS A 165 6.23 13.68 7.65
CA LYS A 165 5.03 14.51 7.62
C LYS A 165 4.87 15.08 6.21
N LEU A 166 3.71 14.86 5.61
CA LEU A 166 3.35 15.40 4.30
C LEU A 166 2.56 16.69 4.50
N ASP A 167 3.15 17.85 4.20
CA ASP A 167 2.45 19.15 4.24
C ASP A 167 1.55 19.28 3.00
N HIS A 168 0.43 18.53 3.01
CA HIS A 168 -0.50 18.37 1.88
C HIS A 168 -1.95 18.30 2.35
N GLU A 169 -2.85 19.02 1.68
CA GLU A 169 -4.29 18.87 1.83
C GLU A 169 -4.82 17.73 0.98
N THR A 170 -5.46 16.73 1.59
CA THR A 170 -6.11 15.67 0.80
C THR A 170 -7.59 15.96 0.64
N ASP A 171 -8.07 15.82 -0.59
CA ASP A 171 -9.45 15.95 -1.00
C ASP A 171 -9.78 14.86 -2.02
N THR A 172 -10.76 14.03 -1.70
CA THR A 172 -11.23 12.95 -2.58
C THR A 172 -12.08 13.47 -3.75
N GLY A 173 -12.56 14.72 -3.65
CA GLY A 173 -13.58 15.28 -4.52
C GLY A 173 -14.97 14.67 -4.35
N LEU A 174 -15.16 13.74 -3.40
CA LEU A 174 -16.42 13.06 -3.15
C LEU A 174 -17.32 13.89 -2.25
N ARG A 175 -18.62 13.79 -2.49
CA ARG A 175 -19.68 14.23 -1.59
C ARG A 175 -20.67 13.10 -1.40
N LEU A 176 -21.22 12.99 -0.20
CA LEU A 176 -22.35 12.11 0.08
C LEU A 176 -23.64 12.88 -0.20
N LYS A 177 -24.41 12.43 -1.18
CA LYS A 177 -25.75 12.97 -1.49
C LYS A 177 -26.72 11.80 -1.62
N ASP A 178 -27.82 11.84 -0.89
CA ASP A 178 -28.86 10.80 -0.90
C ASP A 178 -28.29 9.38 -0.66
N GLY A 179 -27.33 9.26 0.27
CA GLY A 179 -26.66 7.99 0.59
C GLY A 179 -25.67 7.48 -0.47
N LYS A 180 -25.41 8.27 -1.53
CA LYS A 180 -24.50 7.93 -2.62
C LYS A 180 -23.31 8.87 -2.69
N TYR A 181 -22.13 8.28 -2.83
CA TYR A 181 -20.92 9.02 -3.14
C TYR A 181 -20.92 9.50 -4.58
N THR A 182 -20.78 10.81 -4.77
CA THR A 182 -20.62 11.41 -6.09
C THR A 182 -19.37 12.27 -6.10
N ARG A 183 -18.51 12.08 -7.09
CA ARG A 183 -17.33 12.93 -7.29
C ARG A 183 -17.77 14.22 -7.98
N VAL A 184 -17.68 15.35 -7.27
CA VAL A 184 -18.12 16.67 -7.75
C VAL A 184 -16.97 17.57 -8.18
N ARG A 185 -15.73 17.19 -7.87
CA ARG A 185 -14.51 17.84 -8.35
C ARG A 185 -13.36 16.84 -8.47
N PRO A 186 -12.29 17.15 -9.22
CA PRO A 186 -11.11 16.29 -9.26
C PRO A 186 -10.53 16.08 -7.86
N GLU A 187 -9.96 14.92 -7.61
CA GLU A 187 -9.22 14.66 -6.37
C GLU A 187 -7.94 15.51 -6.28
N PHE A 188 -7.44 15.68 -5.05
CA PHE A 188 -6.18 16.34 -4.76
C PHE A 188 -5.50 15.63 -3.59
N PHE A 189 -4.38 14.99 -3.86
CA PHE A 189 -3.67 14.15 -2.88
C PHE A 189 -2.20 13.95 -3.29
N VAL A 190 -1.36 13.51 -2.36
CA VAL A 190 -0.02 12.97 -2.69
C VAL A 190 -0.20 11.61 -3.34
N SER A 191 0.21 11.43 -4.59
CA SER A 191 0.04 10.19 -5.36
C SER A 191 1.23 9.26 -5.24
N GLU A 192 2.44 9.80 -5.06
CA GLU A 192 3.67 9.02 -4.96
C GLU A 192 4.58 9.55 -3.86
N MET A 193 5.24 8.64 -3.15
CA MET A 193 6.38 8.95 -2.28
C MET A 193 7.52 7.97 -2.57
N HIS A 194 8.67 8.49 -2.98
CA HIS A 194 9.89 7.73 -3.23
C HIS A 194 10.91 8.04 -2.14
N VAL A 195 11.47 7.00 -1.54
CA VAL A 195 12.47 7.12 -0.47
C VAL A 195 13.81 6.62 -0.98
N PHE A 196 14.84 7.43 -0.80
CA PHE A 196 16.21 7.13 -1.20
C PHE A 196 17.12 7.16 0.01
N LEU A 197 18.07 6.22 0.06
CA LEU A 197 19.21 6.26 0.96
C LEU A 197 20.47 6.38 0.12
N GLY A 198 21.14 7.54 0.19
CA GLY A 198 22.16 7.90 -0.79
C GLY A 198 21.57 7.98 -2.20
N ARG A 199 22.03 7.12 -3.11
CA ARG A 199 21.55 7.04 -4.50
C ARG A 199 20.46 5.99 -4.71
N ASP A 200 20.33 5.05 -3.79
CA ASP A 200 19.48 3.88 -3.98
C ASP A 200 18.05 4.20 -3.54
N ARG A 201 17.08 3.89 -4.39
CA ARG A 201 15.67 3.97 -4.03
C ARG A 201 15.32 2.74 -3.19
N ILE A 202 15.09 2.96 -1.90
CA ILE A 202 14.81 1.89 -0.94
C ILE A 202 13.31 1.62 -0.78
N SER A 203 12.45 2.58 -1.13
CA SER A 203 11.00 2.40 -1.06
C SER A 203 10.26 3.24 -2.09
N GLU A 204 9.10 2.73 -2.53
CA GLU A 204 8.18 3.42 -3.42
C GLU A 204 6.76 3.19 -2.93
N PHE A 205 6.08 4.26 -2.53
CA PHE A 205 4.70 4.20 -2.05
C PHE A 205 3.77 4.86 -3.06
N ARG A 206 2.80 4.09 -3.52
CA ARG A 206 1.68 4.55 -4.34
C ARG A 206 0.51 4.82 -3.42
N LEU A 207 0.17 6.09 -3.31
CA LEU A 207 -0.82 6.62 -2.39
C LEU A 207 -2.09 6.94 -3.17
N THR A 208 -3.21 7.13 -2.47
CA THR A 208 -4.51 7.46 -3.08
C THR A 208 -5.13 8.65 -2.36
N SER A 209 -6.25 9.15 -2.86
CA SER A 209 -7.02 10.19 -2.19
C SER A 209 -7.59 9.75 -0.83
N ALA A 210 -7.44 8.47 -0.45
CA ALA A 210 -7.76 7.98 0.89
C ALA A 210 -6.67 8.30 1.92
N LEU A 211 -5.51 8.84 1.55
CA LEU A 211 -4.54 9.29 2.54
C LEU A 211 -5.05 10.54 3.26
N SER A 212 -4.90 10.63 4.57
CA SER A 212 -5.40 11.79 5.32
C SER A 212 -4.65 13.08 4.96
N SER A 213 -5.29 14.23 5.17
CA SER A 213 -4.59 15.53 5.09
C SER A 213 -3.47 15.57 6.13
N ASN A 214 -2.37 16.26 5.82
CA ASN A 214 -1.22 16.41 6.71
C ASN A 214 -0.65 15.07 7.24
N ALA A 215 -0.79 14.00 6.45
CA ALA A 215 -0.49 12.64 6.90
C ALA A 215 0.94 12.49 7.43
N ILE A 216 1.06 11.72 8.51
CA ILE A 216 2.32 11.26 9.05
C ILE A 216 2.50 9.80 8.65
N VAL A 217 3.46 9.54 7.76
CA VAL A 217 3.82 8.20 7.31
C VAL A 217 5.06 7.74 8.05
N ARG A 218 5.03 6.55 8.64
CA ARG A 218 6.15 5.96 9.39
C ARG A 218 6.55 4.64 8.78
N PHE A 219 7.85 4.40 8.63
CA PHE A 219 8.37 3.17 8.06
C PHE A 219 9.82 2.92 8.51
N PRO A 220 10.33 1.68 8.40
CA PRO A 220 11.68 1.35 8.81
C PRO A 220 12.71 1.61 7.71
N VAL A 221 13.92 1.96 8.13
CA VAL A 221 15.12 2.01 7.27
C VAL A 221 16.27 1.33 8.01
N ARG A 222 16.95 0.39 7.34
CA ARG A 222 18.18 -0.20 7.85
C ARG A 222 19.33 0.77 7.60
N VAL A 223 20.05 1.11 8.66
CA VAL A 223 21.22 2.00 8.60
C VAL A 223 22.41 1.19 8.09
N THR A 224 22.92 1.54 6.91
CA THR A 224 24.11 0.89 6.31
C THR A 224 25.37 1.74 6.45
N GLY A 225 25.23 2.99 6.88
CA GLY A 225 26.30 3.96 7.00
C GLY A 225 25.76 5.38 7.03
N ALA A 226 26.67 6.37 7.07
CA ALA A 226 26.32 7.76 6.92
C ALA A 226 25.90 8.04 5.46
N ALA A 227 24.64 8.39 5.24
CA ALA A 227 24.10 8.73 3.93
C ALA A 227 22.90 9.68 4.05
N PRO A 228 22.63 10.52 3.04
CA PRO A 228 21.41 11.33 3.02
C PRO A 228 20.19 10.41 2.82
N LEU A 229 19.20 10.55 3.70
CA LEU A 229 17.87 10.00 3.52
C LEU A 229 17.03 11.07 2.81
N ARG A 230 16.68 10.82 1.55
CA ARG A 230 15.92 11.77 0.71
C ARG A 230 14.54 11.22 0.41
N VAL A 231 13.53 12.05 0.60
CA VAL A 231 12.13 11.74 0.28
C VAL A 231 11.67 12.67 -0.82
N VAL A 232 11.12 12.09 -1.87
CA VAL A 232 10.52 12.78 -3.01
C VAL A 232 9.04 12.46 -3.02
N VAL A 233 8.20 13.47 -3.16
CA VAL A 233 6.75 13.31 -3.26
C VAL A 233 6.23 13.95 -4.53
N VAL A 234 5.22 13.32 -5.12
CA VAL A 234 4.48 13.83 -6.28
C VAL A 234 3.01 13.88 -5.90
N ASN A 235 2.33 14.97 -6.22
CA ASN A 235 0.89 15.07 -6.02
C ASN A 235 0.11 14.74 -7.30
N SER A 236 -1.20 14.58 -7.15
CA SER A 236 -2.16 14.34 -8.25
C SER A 236 -2.13 15.37 -9.39
N GLY A 237 -1.58 16.57 -9.16
CA GLY A 237 -1.35 17.58 -10.20
C GLY A 237 0.01 17.48 -10.90
N GLY A 238 0.80 16.43 -10.62
CA GLY A 238 2.13 16.21 -11.19
C GLY A 238 3.24 17.08 -10.60
N ARG A 239 2.93 17.93 -9.61
CA ARG A 239 3.93 18.77 -8.94
C ARG A 239 4.75 17.91 -7.97
N ARG A 240 6.02 18.27 -7.82
CA ARG A 240 7.02 17.50 -7.07
C ARG A 240 7.67 18.33 -5.98
N TRP A 241 7.90 17.70 -4.83
CA TRP A 241 8.67 18.25 -3.71
C TRP A 241 9.66 17.22 -3.21
N GLU A 242 10.71 17.68 -2.55
CA GLU A 242 11.66 16.82 -1.88
C GLU A 242 12.18 17.43 -0.58
N ALA A 243 12.63 16.55 0.30
CA ALA A 243 13.40 16.88 1.49
C ALA A 243 14.51 15.85 1.67
N ALA A 244 15.60 16.23 2.33
CA ALA A 244 16.68 15.33 2.67
C ALA A 244 17.17 15.61 4.09
N GLU A 245 17.43 14.54 4.84
CA GLU A 245 18.04 14.59 6.16
C GLU A 245 19.24 13.63 6.20
N PRO A 246 20.39 14.03 6.74
CA PRO A 246 21.51 13.09 6.91
C PRO A 246 21.18 12.04 7.97
N ILE A 247 21.45 10.77 7.67
CA ILE A 247 21.61 9.77 8.74
C ILE A 247 22.94 10.04 9.41
N ARG A 248 22.88 10.70 10.58
CA ARG A 248 24.04 10.95 11.43
C ARG A 248 24.25 9.72 12.31
N LEU A 249 25.40 9.08 12.18
CA LEU A 249 25.81 8.00 13.06
C LEU A 249 26.31 8.61 14.37
N ASP A 250 26.01 7.97 15.50
CA ASP A 250 26.80 8.22 16.71
C ASP A 250 28.17 7.57 16.52
N GLY A 251 29.23 8.33 16.85
CA GLY A 251 30.63 7.91 16.76
C GLY A 251 30.99 6.85 17.79
#